data_AF-N1W067-F1
#
_entry.id   AF-N1W067-F1
#
_cell.length_a   1.000
_cell.length_b   1.000
_cell.length_c   1.000
_cell.angle_alpha   90.00
_cell.angle_beta   90.00
_cell.angle_gamma   90.00
#
_symmetry.space_group_name_H-M   'P 1'
#
loop_
_entity.id
_entity.type
_entity.pdbx_description
1 polymer ?
#
loop_
_entity_poly.entity_id
_entity_poly.type
_entity_poly.pdbx_seq_one_letter_code
_entity_poly.pdbx_strand_id
1 'polypeptide(L)'
;MIYRQGNNYHFFLSTADSVARFQSTIQPFYPIPLKKIPELPSVTTDPILIPQFLYSLQYNRQSFPPIPVVTPTYLGSKKPLKEVETKQIQGFGSSISEIGGIKNSPSCLFRTKRDKFQSAKYLSLRDIINPELSETLVSEKIGTLYFDAKSKTYLFRLVSILFSGTPKEEETIVANLFRHEPEFAKFLNKQMFTIEMVPLIHGPFLQEILRHHEERYIKFILPKLSKPVLEVVRSSISKNKMKHILNGPSQKPPEGEDLIKVIETETFKRFARNIYYEKGSIFTYKEKGEEEFKEVIPFTNAEKINFFVLGSSLSFYGKTETKLFFKTKDWIECLRFDFFLSRKEIETSEFHRLPPELIIEIPYYSTGIFLVGGGITKERKPFEFSLLWFDY
;
A
#
# COMPACT_ATOMS: atom_id res chain seq x y z
N MET A 1 4.70 -13.50 -1.70
CA MET A 1 3.90 -12.43 -2.32
C MET A 1 3.51 -12.91 -3.70
N ILE A 2 2.24 -12.84 -4.06
CA ILE A 2 1.75 -13.31 -5.37
C ILE A 2 1.64 -12.09 -6.28
N TYR A 3 2.33 -12.14 -7.41
CA TYR A 3 2.23 -11.12 -8.46
C TYR A 3 1.21 -11.56 -9.50
N ARG A 4 0.32 -10.63 -9.89
CA ARG A 4 -0.56 -10.76 -11.06
C ARG A 4 -0.46 -9.51 -11.91
N GLN A 5 -0.32 -9.70 -13.21
CA GLN A 5 -0.27 -8.61 -14.18
C GLN A 5 -1.66 -8.38 -14.76
N GLY A 6 -2.23 -7.20 -14.56
CA GLY A 6 -3.39 -6.74 -15.32
C GLY A 6 -2.96 -6.05 -16.63
N ASN A 7 -3.88 -5.34 -17.28
CA ASN A 7 -3.56 -4.50 -18.43
C ASN A 7 -2.93 -3.17 -18.00
N ASN A 8 -3.47 -2.53 -16.95
CA ASN A 8 -3.06 -1.18 -16.54
C ASN A 8 -2.38 -1.14 -15.18
N TYR A 9 -2.57 -2.15 -14.34
CA TYR A 9 -2.01 -2.22 -13.00
C TYR A 9 -1.23 -3.51 -12.78
N HIS A 10 -0.13 -3.41 -12.04
CA HIS A 10 0.48 -4.55 -11.39
C HIS A 10 -0.22 -4.77 -10.05
N PHE A 11 -0.61 -6.01 -9.79
CA PHE A 11 -1.26 -6.43 -8.56
C PHE A 11 -0.29 -7.27 -7.75
N PHE A 12 0.08 -6.77 -6.58
CA PHE A 12 0.93 -7.53 -5.66
C PHE A 12 0.09 -7.91 -4.45
N LEU A 13 -0.26 -9.19 -4.35
CA LEU A 13 -1.12 -9.74 -3.33
C LEU A 13 -0.26 -10.33 -2.21
N SER A 14 -0.50 -9.89 -0.98
CA SER A 14 0.22 -10.42 0.17
C SER A 14 -0.47 -11.61 0.84
N THR A 15 0.35 -12.59 1.22
CA THR A 15 0.05 -13.65 2.20
C THR A 15 0.63 -13.28 3.56
N ALA A 16 0.33 -14.05 4.61
CA ALA A 16 0.81 -13.79 5.98
C ALA A 16 2.35 -13.58 6.06
N ASP A 17 3.12 -14.32 5.27
CA ASP A 17 4.59 -14.26 5.27
C ASP A 17 5.18 -13.50 4.06
N SER A 18 4.33 -12.79 3.30
CA SER A 18 4.74 -12.16 2.05
C SER A 18 5.40 -10.81 2.25
N VAL A 19 6.64 -10.68 1.80
CA VAL A 19 7.26 -9.35 1.64
C VAL A 19 7.93 -9.24 0.29
N ALA A 20 7.64 -8.13 -0.37
CA ALA A 20 8.25 -7.79 -1.64
C ALA A 20 9.06 -6.51 -1.52
N ARG A 21 10.28 -6.56 -2.04
CA ARG A 21 11.09 -5.38 -2.31
C ARG A 21 10.85 -4.96 -3.75
N PHE A 22 10.44 -3.72 -3.93
CA PHE A 22 10.20 -3.08 -5.20
C PHE A 22 11.23 -1.96 -5.38
N GLN A 23 11.87 -1.93 -6.53
CA GLN A 23 12.54 -0.73 -6.98
C GLN A 23 11.67 -0.13 -8.05
N SER A 24 11.23 1.10 -7.86
CA SER A 24 10.42 1.81 -8.84
C SER A 24 11.11 3.10 -9.22
N THR A 25 11.05 3.43 -10.50
CA THR A 25 11.49 4.71 -11.03
C THR A 25 10.32 5.32 -11.77
N ILE A 26 9.97 6.57 -11.44
CA ILE A 26 8.91 7.29 -12.11
C ILE A 26 9.38 7.57 -13.54
N GLN A 27 8.72 6.96 -14.52
CA GLN A 27 9.06 7.07 -15.93
C GLN A 27 7.75 7.05 -16.73
N PRO A 28 6.99 8.16 -16.71
CA PRO A 28 5.67 8.16 -17.31
C PRO A 28 5.82 8.12 -18.83
N PHE A 29 5.03 7.25 -19.47
CA PHE A 29 4.97 7.21 -20.93
C PHE A 29 4.35 8.49 -21.52
N TYR A 30 3.53 9.17 -20.73
CA TYR A 30 2.86 10.42 -21.08
C TYR A 30 3.51 11.62 -20.38
N PRO A 31 3.36 12.86 -20.91
CA PRO A 31 3.96 14.07 -20.33
C PRO A 31 3.29 14.54 -19.01
N ILE A 32 3.18 13.64 -18.05
CA ILE A 32 2.64 13.89 -16.71
C ILE A 32 3.76 14.50 -15.85
N PRO A 33 3.51 15.61 -15.14
CA PRO A 33 4.47 16.16 -14.20
C PRO A 33 4.89 15.12 -13.17
N LEU A 34 6.19 14.81 -13.08
CA LEU A 34 6.73 13.82 -12.14
C LEU A 34 6.30 14.10 -10.69
N LYS A 35 6.18 15.38 -10.32
CA LYS A 35 5.73 15.82 -8.99
C LYS A 35 4.29 15.42 -8.64
N LYS A 36 3.44 15.12 -9.64
CA LYS A 36 2.06 14.67 -9.43
C LYS A 36 1.96 13.16 -9.24
N ILE A 37 3.03 12.42 -9.55
CA ILE A 37 3.05 10.96 -9.43
C ILE A 37 3.52 10.62 -8.00
N PRO A 38 2.75 9.85 -7.22
CA PRO A 38 3.12 9.52 -5.86
C PRO A 38 4.39 8.65 -5.84
N GLU A 39 5.23 8.83 -4.83
CA GLU A 39 6.32 7.88 -4.57
C GLU A 39 5.71 6.55 -4.06
N LEU A 40 6.18 5.43 -4.61
CA LEU A 40 5.75 4.11 -4.17
C LEU A 40 6.59 3.62 -2.99
N PRO A 41 6.02 2.81 -2.09
CA PRO A 41 6.83 2.13 -1.08
C PRO A 41 7.79 1.13 -1.74
N SER A 42 9.05 1.14 -1.32
CA SER A 42 10.10 0.25 -1.83
C SER A 42 10.13 -1.14 -1.18
N VAL A 43 9.43 -1.32 -0.06
CA VAL A 43 9.21 -2.61 0.60
C VAL A 43 7.75 -2.65 1.07
N THR A 44 7.00 -3.68 0.71
CA THR A 44 5.62 -3.82 1.19
C THR A 44 5.20 -5.27 1.38
N THR A 45 4.31 -5.46 2.35
CA THR A 45 3.64 -6.70 2.72
C THR A 45 2.13 -6.61 2.50
N ASP A 46 1.67 -5.63 1.71
CA ASP A 46 0.25 -5.39 1.47
C ASP A 46 -0.18 -5.71 0.05
N PRO A 47 -1.48 -5.99 -0.15
CA PRO A 47 -2.09 -5.80 -1.44
C PRO A 47 -1.82 -4.37 -1.95
N ILE A 48 -1.00 -4.23 -2.98
CA ILE A 48 -0.74 -2.93 -3.61
C ILE A 48 -1.06 -2.98 -5.10
N LEU A 49 -1.59 -1.86 -5.57
CA LEU A 49 -1.90 -1.57 -6.96
C LEU A 49 -0.88 -0.56 -7.48
N ILE A 50 -0.09 -0.96 -8.47
CA ILE A 50 0.93 -0.08 -9.06
C ILE A 50 0.55 0.19 -10.51
N PRO A 51 0.29 1.45 -10.92
CA PRO A 51 0.01 1.78 -12.32
C PRO A 51 1.20 1.42 -13.23
N GLN A 52 0.99 0.56 -14.22
CA GLN A 52 2.08 0.11 -15.11
C GLN A 52 2.60 1.25 -15.99
N PHE A 53 1.76 2.24 -16.29
CA PHE A 53 2.06 3.31 -17.25
C PHE A 53 2.84 4.51 -16.67
N LEU A 54 3.06 4.52 -15.35
CA LEU A 54 3.77 5.62 -14.66
C LEU A 54 5.15 5.21 -14.16
N TYR A 55 5.42 3.92 -14.00
CA TYR A 55 6.61 3.44 -13.31
C TYR A 55 7.32 2.36 -14.13
N SER A 56 8.64 2.47 -14.20
CA SER A 56 9.51 1.32 -14.41
C SER A 56 9.65 0.60 -13.07
N LEU A 57 9.26 -0.67 -13.01
CA LEU A 57 9.22 -1.45 -11.79
C LEU A 57 10.17 -2.65 -11.87
N GLN A 58 10.97 -2.86 -10.84
CA GLN A 58 11.77 -4.07 -10.67
C GLN A 58 11.28 -4.83 -9.44
N TYR A 59 10.90 -6.09 -9.66
CA TYR A 59 10.38 -7.00 -8.64
C TYR A 59 10.83 -8.43 -8.93
N ASN A 60 11.26 -9.15 -7.90
CA ASN A 60 11.66 -10.56 -8.00
C ASN A 60 12.65 -10.85 -9.15
N ARG A 61 13.67 -9.98 -9.30
CA ARG A 61 14.67 -10.00 -10.38
C ARG A 61 14.10 -9.87 -11.80
N GLN A 62 12.83 -9.51 -11.94
CA GLN A 62 12.18 -9.16 -13.20
C GLN A 62 12.04 -7.64 -13.29
N SER A 63 12.19 -7.11 -14.49
CA SER A 63 12.00 -5.69 -14.79
C SER A 63 10.79 -5.52 -15.68
N PHE A 64 9.91 -4.61 -15.28
CA PHE A 64 8.68 -4.24 -15.95
C PHE A 64 8.81 -2.78 -16.41
N PRO A 65 9.02 -2.54 -17.71
CA PRO A 65 9.07 -1.18 -18.23
C PRO A 65 7.67 -0.56 -18.21
N PRO A 66 7.58 0.78 -18.17
CA PRO A 66 6.30 1.46 -18.28
C PRO A 66 5.71 1.24 -19.67
N ILE A 67 4.40 1.02 -19.74
CA ILE A 67 3.67 0.82 -21.00
C ILE A 67 2.59 1.90 -21.20
N PRO A 68 2.12 2.14 -22.43
CA PRO A 68 0.94 2.97 -22.64
C PRO A 68 -0.28 2.39 -21.92
N VAL A 69 -1.12 3.25 -21.36
CA VAL A 69 -2.42 2.86 -20.80
C VAL A 69 -3.22 2.11 -21.88
N VAL A 70 -3.72 0.94 -21.52
CA VAL A 70 -4.60 0.12 -22.34
C VAL A 70 -6.05 0.43 -21.98
N THR A 71 -6.78 1.03 -22.91
CA THR A 71 -8.23 1.17 -22.82
C THR A 71 -8.87 0.31 -23.90
N PRO A 72 -9.87 -0.53 -23.58
CA PRO A 72 -10.62 -1.25 -24.59
C PRO A 72 -11.23 -0.32 -25.63
N THR A 73 -11.47 -0.85 -26.81
CA THR A 73 -12.13 -0.12 -27.88
C THR A 73 -13.59 0.14 -27.50
N TYR A 74 -14.05 1.37 -27.70
CA TYR A 74 -15.45 1.71 -27.44
C TYR A 74 -16.38 0.86 -28.31
N LEU A 75 -17.33 0.17 -27.69
CA LEU A 75 -18.26 -0.74 -28.39
C LEU A 75 -19.17 -0.03 -29.41
N GLY A 76 -19.37 1.29 -29.31
CA GLY A 76 -20.05 2.06 -30.36
C GLY A 76 -19.18 2.37 -31.58
N SER A 77 -17.89 1.97 -31.58
CA SER A 77 -17.01 2.10 -32.74
C SER A 77 -17.16 0.88 -33.67
N LYS A 78 -17.16 1.12 -34.98
CA LYS A 78 -17.29 0.06 -36.01
C LYS A 78 -16.05 -0.85 -36.13
N LYS A 79 -15.07 -0.76 -35.21
CA LYS A 79 -13.84 -1.53 -35.29
C LYS A 79 -14.03 -2.88 -34.58
N PRO A 80 -13.55 -3.98 -35.15
CA PRO A 80 -13.59 -5.26 -34.47
C PRO A 80 -12.76 -5.18 -33.17
N LEU A 81 -13.27 -5.79 -32.10
CA LEU A 81 -12.56 -5.93 -30.84
C LEU A 81 -11.22 -6.64 -31.10
N LYS A 82 -10.13 -6.10 -30.55
CA LYS A 82 -8.81 -6.71 -30.68
C LYS A 82 -8.74 -7.95 -29.78
N GLU A 83 -7.96 -8.97 -30.16
CA GLU A 83 -7.75 -10.17 -29.31
C GLU A 83 -7.29 -9.85 -27.88
N VAL A 84 -6.63 -8.71 -27.67
CA VAL A 84 -6.18 -8.24 -26.35
C VAL A 84 -7.36 -7.91 -25.43
N GLU A 85 -8.51 -7.54 -25.99
CA GLU A 85 -9.72 -7.15 -25.26
C GLU A 85 -10.58 -8.34 -24.84
N THR A 86 -10.31 -9.53 -25.38
CA THR A 86 -11.10 -10.76 -25.14
C THR A 86 -10.32 -11.88 -24.44
N LYS A 87 -8.99 -11.76 -24.30
CA LYS A 87 -8.17 -12.76 -23.60
C LYS A 87 -8.43 -12.75 -22.10
N GLN A 88 -8.72 -13.93 -21.54
CA GLN A 88 -8.73 -14.12 -20.10
C GLN A 88 -7.32 -13.91 -19.53
N ILE A 89 -7.22 -13.01 -18.55
CA ILE A 89 -5.99 -12.76 -17.82
C ILE A 89 -5.94 -13.72 -16.63
N GLN A 90 -4.82 -14.42 -16.47
CA GLN A 90 -4.67 -15.41 -15.41
C GLN A 90 -4.88 -14.76 -14.03
N GLY A 91 -5.83 -15.30 -13.27
CA GLY A 91 -6.17 -14.81 -11.93
C GLY A 91 -7.12 -13.61 -11.90
N PHE A 92 -7.69 -13.21 -13.03
CA PHE A 92 -8.81 -12.27 -13.11
C PHE A 92 -10.11 -13.01 -13.46
N GLY A 93 -11.24 -12.41 -13.08
CA GLY A 93 -12.55 -12.91 -13.50
C GLY A 93 -12.82 -12.64 -14.99
N SER A 94 -14.02 -13.02 -15.44
CA SER A 94 -14.48 -12.71 -16.79
C SER A 94 -14.50 -11.21 -17.05
N SER A 95 -14.21 -10.81 -18.30
CA SER A 95 -14.46 -9.45 -18.75
C SER A 95 -15.95 -9.21 -18.93
N ILE A 96 -16.43 -8.09 -18.38
CA ILE A 96 -17.80 -7.60 -18.52
C ILE A 96 -17.72 -6.19 -19.10
N SER A 97 -18.59 -5.89 -20.07
CA SER A 97 -18.79 -4.55 -20.58
C SER A 97 -20.24 -4.15 -20.40
N GLU A 98 -20.45 -2.99 -19.78
CA GLU A 98 -21.76 -2.41 -19.52
C GLU A 98 -21.82 -1.05 -20.23
N ILE A 99 -22.84 -0.85 -21.06
CA ILE A 99 -23.14 0.45 -21.68
C ILE A 99 -24.19 1.14 -20.81
N GLY A 100 -23.94 2.40 -20.45
CA GLY A 100 -24.80 3.10 -19.50
C GLY A 100 -24.45 2.81 -18.04
N GLY A 101 -25.07 3.59 -17.15
CA GLY A 101 -25.08 3.30 -15.72
C GLY A 101 -26.30 2.47 -15.35
N ILE A 102 -26.26 1.83 -14.18
CA ILE A 102 -27.43 1.18 -13.57
C ILE A 102 -28.62 2.16 -13.44
N LYS A 103 -28.34 3.44 -13.16
CA LYS A 103 -29.31 4.55 -13.11
C LYS A 103 -28.99 5.59 -14.17
N ASN A 104 -30.02 5.93 -14.97
CA ASN A 104 -29.97 6.95 -16.03
C ASN A 104 -30.99 8.08 -15.81
N SER A 105 -31.71 8.05 -14.70
CA SER A 105 -32.71 9.04 -14.30
C SER A 105 -32.63 9.31 -12.81
N PRO A 106 -33.10 10.50 -12.35
CA PRO A 106 -33.07 10.87 -10.95
C PRO A 106 -33.59 9.76 -10.04
N SER A 107 -32.83 9.42 -9.02
CA SER A 107 -33.12 8.29 -8.13
C SER A 107 -32.85 8.67 -6.68
N CYS A 108 -33.67 8.18 -5.77
CA CYS A 108 -33.46 8.36 -4.34
C CYS A 108 -32.36 7.41 -3.87
N LEU A 109 -31.37 7.96 -3.16
CA LEU A 109 -30.35 7.20 -2.45
C LEU A 109 -30.25 7.69 -1.01
N PHE A 110 -29.79 6.81 -0.12
CA PHE A 110 -29.57 7.13 1.28
C PHE A 110 -28.12 7.53 1.45
N ARG A 111 -27.87 8.82 1.71
CA ARG A 111 -26.53 9.38 1.84
C ARG A 111 -26.05 9.29 3.28
N THR A 112 -24.89 8.70 3.46
CA THR A 112 -24.22 8.62 4.76
C THR A 112 -22.80 9.13 4.64
N LYS A 113 -22.37 9.90 5.64
CA LYS A 113 -20.98 10.32 5.79
C LYS A 113 -20.20 9.15 6.42
N ARG A 114 -19.15 8.68 5.74
CA ARG A 114 -18.28 7.60 6.21
C ARG A 114 -16.85 8.11 6.34
N ASP A 115 -16.11 7.60 7.30
CA ASP A 115 -14.70 7.92 7.45
C ASP A 115 -13.89 7.39 6.26
N LYS A 116 -13.03 8.26 5.72
CA LYS A 116 -12.09 7.92 4.68
C LYS A 116 -10.83 7.38 5.34
N PHE A 117 -10.55 6.10 5.16
CA PHE A 117 -9.34 5.49 5.70
C PHE A 117 -8.14 5.74 4.79
N GLN A 118 -6.97 5.92 5.41
CA GLN A 118 -5.66 5.78 4.78
C GLN A 118 -4.92 4.61 5.43
N SER A 119 -4.10 3.89 4.65
CA SER A 119 -3.20 2.85 5.17
C SER A 119 -1.79 3.38 5.39
N ALA A 120 -1.14 2.94 6.47
CA ALA A 120 0.29 3.10 6.71
C ALA A 120 0.88 1.86 7.39
N LYS A 121 2.20 1.82 7.52
CA LYS A 121 2.92 0.81 8.30
C LYS A 121 3.49 1.42 9.57
N TYR A 122 3.63 0.58 10.60
CA TYR A 122 4.43 0.91 11.78
C TYR A 122 5.11 -0.35 12.32
N LEU A 123 6.16 -0.14 13.10
CA LEU A 123 6.84 -1.19 13.85
C LEU A 123 6.17 -1.33 15.23
N SER A 124 5.48 -2.44 15.49
CA SER A 124 4.94 -2.70 16.83
C SER A 124 6.07 -3.11 17.77
N LEU A 125 6.33 -2.34 18.85
CA LEU A 125 7.35 -2.77 19.79
C LEU A 125 6.94 -4.02 20.58
N ARG A 126 5.63 -4.30 20.70
CA ARG A 126 5.13 -5.49 21.39
C ARG A 126 5.60 -6.77 20.69
N ASP A 127 5.74 -6.73 19.37
CA ASP A 127 6.22 -7.87 18.58
C ASP A 127 7.75 -8.03 18.63
N ILE A 128 8.50 -6.98 18.97
CA ILE A 128 9.97 -7.03 18.98
C ILE A 128 10.56 -7.14 20.38
N ILE A 129 9.94 -6.56 21.39
CA ILE A 129 10.44 -6.58 22.77
C ILE A 129 10.23 -7.98 23.37
N ASN A 130 11.17 -8.45 24.19
CA ASN A 130 10.98 -9.69 24.94
C ASN A 130 9.79 -9.53 25.90
N PRO A 131 8.74 -10.36 25.80
CA PRO A 131 7.56 -10.27 26.65
C PRO A 131 7.84 -10.42 28.15
N GLU A 132 9.00 -10.97 28.53
CA GLU A 132 9.41 -11.12 29.93
C GLU A 132 10.04 -9.84 30.53
N LEU A 133 10.34 -8.82 29.73
CA LEU A 133 10.93 -7.57 30.23
C LEU A 133 9.85 -6.64 30.79
N SER A 134 10.14 -6.03 31.95
CA SER A 134 9.32 -4.96 32.51
C SER A 134 9.47 -3.65 31.73
N GLU A 135 8.48 -2.76 31.82
CA GLU A 135 8.50 -1.42 31.23
C GLU A 135 9.77 -0.63 31.59
N THR A 136 10.21 -0.75 32.85
CA THR A 136 11.42 -0.08 33.36
C THR A 136 12.69 -0.57 32.66
N LEU A 137 12.88 -1.88 32.52
CA LEU A 137 14.05 -2.47 31.86
C LEU A 137 14.08 -2.14 30.36
N VAL A 138 12.92 -2.11 29.72
CA VAL A 138 12.79 -1.68 28.31
C VAL A 138 13.19 -0.20 28.18
N SER A 139 12.75 0.65 29.08
CA SER A 139 13.08 2.07 29.08
C SER A 139 14.59 2.30 29.29
N GLU A 140 15.22 1.60 30.22
CA GLU A 140 16.68 1.66 30.39
C GLU A 140 17.41 1.27 29.10
N LYS A 141 16.99 0.20 28.43
CA LYS A 141 17.55 -0.19 27.13
C LYS A 141 17.38 0.90 26.08
N ILE A 142 16.19 1.51 25.96
CA ILE A 142 15.96 2.64 25.03
C ILE A 142 16.90 3.80 25.30
N GLY A 143 17.16 4.09 26.58
CA GLY A 143 18.13 5.11 27.00
C GLY A 143 19.52 4.91 26.38
N THR A 144 19.95 3.67 26.21
CA THR A 144 21.26 3.32 25.63
C THR A 144 21.32 3.36 24.10
N LEU A 145 20.17 3.35 23.40
CA LEU A 145 20.15 3.30 21.94
C LEU A 145 20.69 4.59 21.31
N TYR A 146 21.21 4.49 20.08
CA TYR A 146 21.72 5.64 19.34
C TYR A 146 20.61 6.33 18.53
N PHE A 147 19.69 6.98 19.25
CA PHE A 147 18.64 7.84 18.70
C PHE A 147 18.80 9.29 19.18
N ASP A 148 18.29 10.25 18.41
CA ASP A 148 18.17 11.63 18.87
C ASP A 148 17.14 11.76 20.02
N ALA A 149 17.23 12.86 20.79
CA ALA A 149 16.41 13.05 21.98
C ALA A 149 14.90 13.05 21.71
N LYS A 150 14.46 13.52 20.53
CA LYS A 150 13.05 13.55 20.13
C LYS A 150 12.57 12.13 19.85
N SER A 151 13.33 11.37 19.06
CA SER A 151 13.05 9.96 18.77
C SER A 151 13.01 9.09 20.04
N LYS A 152 13.93 9.29 20.98
CA LYS A 152 13.90 8.58 22.29
C LYS A 152 12.63 8.90 23.08
N THR A 153 12.24 10.18 23.13
CA THR A 153 10.99 10.59 23.78
C THR A 153 9.77 9.88 23.18
N TYR A 154 9.73 9.73 21.85
CA TYR A 154 8.67 8.98 21.19
C TYR A 154 8.70 7.47 21.50
N LEU A 155 9.88 6.85 21.56
CA LEU A 155 10.02 5.45 21.99
C LEU A 155 9.53 5.24 23.43
N PHE A 156 9.89 6.13 24.36
CA PHE A 156 9.41 6.05 25.75
C PHE A 156 7.88 6.13 25.83
N ARG A 157 7.27 7.09 25.12
CA ARG A 157 5.81 7.19 25.06
C ARG A 157 5.17 5.94 24.46
N LEU A 158 5.76 5.40 23.40
CA LEU A 158 5.27 4.18 22.76
C LEU A 158 5.36 2.98 23.69
N VAL A 159 6.45 2.83 24.46
CA VAL A 159 6.57 1.79 25.47
C VAL A 159 5.48 1.88 26.52
N SER A 160 5.24 3.06 27.10
CA SER A 160 4.16 3.21 28.09
C SER A 160 2.78 2.87 27.51
N ILE A 161 2.50 3.27 26.26
CA ILE A 161 1.27 2.90 25.53
C ILE A 161 1.14 1.36 25.39
N LEU A 162 2.24 0.69 25.06
CA LEU A 162 2.25 -0.75 24.81
C LEU A 162 2.17 -1.59 26.09
N PHE A 163 2.72 -1.12 27.19
CA PHE A 163 2.63 -1.80 28.48
C PHE A 163 1.29 -1.52 29.20
N SER A 164 0.55 -0.48 28.80
CA SER A 164 -0.72 -0.13 29.44
C SER A 164 -1.97 -0.85 28.90
N GLY A 165 -1.88 -1.61 27.80
CA GLY A 165 -3.08 -2.14 27.13
C GLY A 165 -2.90 -3.45 26.35
N THR A 166 -3.98 -3.89 25.71
CA THR A 166 -4.07 -5.09 24.85
C THR A 166 -3.62 -4.81 23.40
N PRO A 167 -3.46 -5.84 22.53
CA PRO A 167 -3.24 -5.68 21.09
C PRO A 167 -4.25 -4.79 20.37
N LYS A 168 -5.54 -4.91 20.71
CA LYS A 168 -6.60 -4.12 20.09
C LYS A 168 -6.58 -2.66 20.51
N GLU A 169 -6.24 -2.41 21.77
CA GLU A 169 -6.07 -1.04 22.29
C GLU A 169 -4.84 -0.37 21.68
N GLU A 170 -3.73 -1.11 21.49
CA GLU A 170 -2.57 -0.62 20.74
C GLU A 170 -2.97 -0.19 19.32
N GLU A 171 -3.65 -1.04 18.55
CA GLU A 171 -4.07 -0.69 17.19
C GLU A 171 -4.91 0.60 17.20
N THR A 172 -5.82 0.74 18.17
CA THR A 172 -6.66 1.92 18.31
C THR A 172 -5.84 3.17 18.65
N ILE A 173 -4.91 3.09 19.61
CA ILE A 173 -4.05 4.20 20.01
C ILE A 173 -3.12 4.60 18.87
N VAL A 174 -2.49 3.64 18.21
CA VAL A 174 -1.61 3.90 17.06
C VAL A 174 -2.39 4.52 15.92
N ALA A 175 -3.61 4.03 15.59
CA ALA A 175 -4.46 4.68 14.58
C ALA A 175 -4.75 6.16 14.94
N ASN A 176 -5.02 6.44 16.21
CA ASN A 176 -5.25 7.80 16.70
C ASN A 176 -3.98 8.66 16.62
N LEU A 177 -2.80 8.12 16.93
CA LEU A 177 -1.52 8.81 16.73
C LEU A 177 -1.28 9.15 15.26
N PHE A 178 -1.58 8.23 14.35
CA PHE A 178 -1.50 8.50 12.90
C PHE A 178 -2.46 9.59 12.44
N ARG A 179 -3.63 9.70 13.08
CA ARG A 179 -4.65 10.71 12.77
C ARG A 179 -4.32 12.08 13.34
N HIS A 180 -3.87 12.15 14.59
CA HIS A 180 -3.80 13.40 15.36
C HIS A 180 -2.38 13.90 15.63
N GLU A 181 -1.36 13.02 15.55
CA GLU A 181 0.04 13.36 15.84
C GLU A 181 0.94 13.06 14.63
N PRO A 182 0.94 13.91 13.58
CA PRO A 182 1.63 13.62 12.32
C PRO A 182 3.15 13.44 12.47
N GLU A 183 3.78 14.13 13.42
CA GLU A 183 5.21 13.95 13.71
C GLU A 183 5.50 12.58 14.33
N PHE A 184 4.67 12.16 15.28
CA PHE A 184 4.76 10.84 15.90
C PHE A 184 4.48 9.73 14.88
N ALA A 185 3.46 9.92 14.04
CA ALA A 185 3.13 9.03 12.93
C ALA A 185 4.30 8.87 11.94
N LYS A 186 4.97 9.98 11.61
CA LYS A 186 6.17 9.97 10.74
C LYS A 186 7.31 9.20 11.40
N PHE A 187 7.51 9.37 12.71
CA PHE A 187 8.49 8.60 13.47
C PHE A 187 8.19 7.09 13.42
N LEU A 188 6.96 6.69 13.75
CA LEU A 188 6.50 5.30 13.72
C LEU A 188 6.65 4.62 12.36
N ASN A 189 6.36 5.36 11.28
CA ASN A 189 6.34 4.81 9.92
C ASN A 189 7.73 4.79 9.26
N LYS A 190 8.60 5.77 9.56
CA LYS A 190 9.87 5.93 8.81
C LYS A 190 11.14 5.81 9.65
N GLN A 191 11.11 6.19 10.92
CA GLN A 191 12.33 6.33 11.73
C GLN A 191 12.57 5.15 12.65
N MET A 192 11.56 4.30 12.86
CA MET A 192 11.69 3.08 13.67
C MET A 192 12.33 1.91 12.91
N PHE A 193 12.27 1.85 11.59
CA PHE A 193 12.84 0.72 10.82
C PHE A 193 14.34 0.89 10.57
N THR A 194 15.11 1.05 11.63
CA THR A 194 16.57 1.23 11.58
C THR A 194 17.28 0.12 12.34
N ILE A 195 18.55 -0.12 12.01
CA ILE A 195 19.37 -1.10 12.72
C ILE A 195 19.49 -0.81 14.23
N GLU A 196 19.28 0.44 14.65
CA GLU A 196 19.32 0.84 16.06
C GLU A 196 18.22 0.21 16.91
N MET A 197 17.17 -0.36 16.29
CA MET A 197 16.15 -1.13 17.02
C MET A 197 16.60 -2.55 17.38
N VAL A 198 17.65 -3.09 16.75
CA VAL A 198 18.12 -4.49 16.95
C VAL A 198 18.31 -4.87 18.42
N PRO A 199 18.88 -4.03 19.30
CA PRO A 199 19.06 -4.39 20.71
C PRO A 199 17.75 -4.59 21.48
N LEU A 200 16.62 -4.10 20.95
CA LEU A 200 15.28 -4.35 21.49
C LEU A 200 14.64 -5.62 20.93
N ILE A 201 15.08 -6.11 19.76
CA ILE A 201 14.51 -7.28 19.10
C ILE A 201 14.91 -8.55 19.86
N HIS A 202 13.93 -9.30 20.35
CA HIS A 202 14.13 -10.56 21.04
C HIS A 202 14.26 -11.76 20.09
N GLY A 203 14.75 -12.87 20.63
CA GLY A 203 14.84 -14.14 19.93
C GLY A 203 16.03 -14.27 18.96
N PRO A 204 16.08 -15.35 18.16
CA PRO A 204 17.22 -15.66 17.28
C PRO A 204 17.24 -14.83 15.99
N PHE A 205 16.42 -13.79 15.86
CA PHE A 205 16.26 -12.98 14.64
C PHE A 205 17.60 -12.57 14.02
N LEU A 206 18.48 -11.98 14.82
CA LEU A 206 19.78 -11.52 14.31
C LEU A 206 20.71 -12.70 13.97
N GLN A 207 20.64 -13.79 14.74
CA GLN A 207 21.45 -15.00 14.52
C GLN A 207 21.09 -15.67 13.18
N GLU A 208 19.80 -15.71 12.83
CA GLU A 208 19.30 -16.24 11.56
C GLU A 208 19.88 -15.47 10.36
N ILE A 209 19.93 -14.13 10.45
CA ILE A 209 20.51 -13.27 9.41
C ILE A 209 22.02 -13.47 9.33
N LEU A 210 22.72 -13.34 10.47
CA LEU A 210 24.19 -13.40 10.54
C LEU A 210 24.76 -14.79 10.19
N ARG A 211 23.97 -15.86 10.32
CA ARG A 211 24.38 -17.21 9.93
C ARG A 211 24.63 -17.31 8.42
N HIS A 212 23.75 -16.71 7.62
CA HIS A 212 23.75 -16.81 6.16
C HIS A 212 24.49 -15.64 5.49
N HIS A 213 24.83 -14.60 6.24
CA HIS A 213 25.53 -13.45 5.70
C HIS A 213 27.05 -13.69 5.57
N GLU A 214 27.65 -13.07 4.56
CA GLU A 214 29.05 -13.28 4.22
C GLU A 214 30.00 -12.58 5.21
N GLU A 215 30.97 -13.32 5.73
CA GLU A 215 31.87 -12.87 6.80
C GLU A 215 32.68 -11.62 6.44
N ARG A 216 33.11 -11.50 5.17
CA ARG A 216 33.88 -10.36 4.66
C ARG A 216 33.08 -9.05 4.73
N TYR A 217 31.78 -9.13 4.47
CA TYR A 217 30.86 -7.99 4.52
C TYR A 217 30.52 -7.63 5.95
N ILE A 218 30.31 -8.63 6.82
CA ILE A 218 30.15 -8.39 8.27
C ILE A 218 31.36 -7.60 8.78
N LYS A 219 32.60 -8.06 8.50
CA LYS A 219 33.82 -7.38 8.93
C LYS A 219 33.87 -5.92 8.48
N PHE A 220 33.48 -5.64 7.23
CA PHE A 220 33.47 -4.29 6.67
C PHE A 220 32.47 -3.35 7.37
N ILE A 221 31.35 -3.88 7.87
CA ILE A 221 30.29 -3.10 8.50
C ILE A 221 30.49 -2.92 10.01
N LEU A 222 31.11 -3.87 10.71
CA LEU A 222 31.31 -3.82 12.17
C LEU A 222 31.78 -2.44 12.72
N PRO A 223 32.77 -1.75 12.11
CA PRO A 223 33.24 -0.46 12.62
C PRO A 223 32.24 0.69 12.50
N LYS A 224 31.18 0.52 11.70
CA LYS A 224 30.15 1.55 11.44
C LYS A 224 28.94 1.41 12.36
N LEU A 225 28.85 0.31 13.10
CA LEU A 225 27.73 0.04 14.00
C LEU A 225 27.86 0.87 15.27
N SER A 226 26.72 1.31 15.80
CA SER A 226 26.66 1.88 17.14
C SER A 226 27.10 0.84 18.18
N LYS A 227 27.61 1.30 19.33
CA LYS A 227 28.07 0.39 20.40
C LYS A 227 26.99 -0.64 20.83
N PRO A 228 25.73 -0.25 21.09
CA PRO A 228 24.69 -1.20 21.47
C PRO A 228 24.45 -2.27 20.40
N VAL A 229 24.39 -1.87 19.12
CA VAL A 229 24.18 -2.80 18.01
C VAL A 229 25.38 -3.74 17.86
N LEU A 230 26.60 -3.20 17.97
CA LEU A 230 27.83 -3.99 17.87
C LEU A 230 27.91 -5.09 18.94
N GLU A 231 27.51 -4.77 20.18
CA GLU A 231 27.49 -5.73 21.28
C GLU A 231 26.52 -6.90 21.00
N VAL A 232 25.33 -6.59 20.50
CA VAL A 232 24.32 -7.61 20.16
C VAL A 232 24.74 -8.45 18.95
N VAL A 233 25.37 -7.84 17.94
CA VAL A 233 25.96 -8.59 16.82
C VAL A 233 27.06 -9.54 17.32
N ARG A 234 27.91 -9.09 18.25
CA ARG A 234 28.99 -9.91 18.81
C ARG A 234 28.47 -11.07 19.65
N SER A 235 27.44 -10.86 20.46
CA SER A 235 26.83 -11.92 21.27
C SER A 235 26.01 -12.91 20.42
N SER A 236 25.52 -12.47 19.25
CA SER A 236 24.75 -13.31 18.32
C SER A 236 25.60 -14.17 17.39
N ILE A 237 26.93 -14.03 17.41
CA ILE A 237 27.86 -14.85 16.61
C ILE A 237 28.72 -15.69 17.55
N SER A 238 28.96 -16.96 17.21
CA SER A 238 29.84 -17.81 18.02
C SER A 238 31.25 -17.23 18.11
N LYS A 239 31.92 -17.41 19.25
CA LYS A 239 33.30 -16.90 19.48
C LYS A 239 34.27 -17.30 18.36
N ASN A 240 34.15 -18.53 17.87
CA ASN A 240 34.96 -19.04 16.77
C ASN A 240 34.68 -18.30 15.46
N LYS A 241 33.41 -18.18 15.06
CA LYS A 241 33.02 -17.47 13.83
C LYS A 241 33.43 -16.00 13.90
N MET A 242 33.27 -15.34 15.05
CA MET A 242 33.72 -13.95 15.24
C MET A 242 35.24 -13.80 15.06
N LYS A 243 36.04 -14.74 15.59
CA LYS A 243 37.49 -14.74 15.39
C LYS A 243 37.85 -14.90 13.90
N HIS A 244 37.14 -15.77 13.18
CA HIS A 244 37.30 -15.91 11.73
C HIS A 244 36.96 -14.63 10.98
N ILE A 245 35.82 -13.99 11.29
CA ILE A 245 35.42 -12.71 10.70
C ILE A 245 36.49 -11.63 10.94
N LEU A 246 36.99 -11.50 12.17
CA LEU A 246 37.99 -10.47 12.51
C LEU A 246 39.35 -10.71 11.85
N ASN A 247 39.74 -11.97 11.64
CA ASN A 247 41.02 -12.32 11.00
C ASN A 247 40.92 -12.40 9.47
N GLY A 248 39.72 -12.59 8.91
CA GLY A 248 39.49 -12.70 7.48
C GLY A 248 39.63 -11.38 6.72
N PRO A 249 39.62 -11.41 5.38
CA PRO A 249 39.65 -10.18 4.58
C PRO A 249 38.38 -9.34 4.76
N SER A 250 38.51 -8.02 4.69
CA SER A 250 37.36 -7.11 4.65
C SER A 250 37.03 -6.77 3.20
N GLN A 251 35.76 -6.79 2.83
CA GLN A 251 35.31 -6.43 1.48
C GLN A 251 34.08 -5.54 1.58
N LYS A 252 34.04 -4.47 0.77
CA LYS A 252 32.84 -3.64 0.64
C LYS A 252 31.73 -4.49 0.00
N PRO A 253 30.55 -4.59 0.62
CA PRO A 253 29.46 -5.38 0.08
C PRO A 253 28.96 -4.77 -1.25
N PRO A 254 28.52 -5.61 -2.20
CA PRO A 254 27.73 -5.19 -3.34
C PRO A 254 26.44 -4.47 -2.92
N GLU A 255 25.85 -3.74 -3.86
CA GLU A 255 24.60 -3.05 -3.59
C GLU A 255 23.48 -4.05 -3.27
N GLY A 256 22.85 -3.91 -2.09
CA GLY A 256 21.79 -4.80 -1.61
C GLY A 256 22.25 -5.91 -0.66
N GLU A 257 23.57 -6.16 -0.55
CA GLU A 257 24.17 -7.12 0.39
C GLU A 257 24.80 -6.41 1.61
N ASP A 258 24.51 -5.13 1.79
CA ASP A 258 24.91 -4.39 2.98
C ASP A 258 24.14 -4.90 4.21
N LEU A 259 24.86 -5.42 5.22
CA LEU A 259 24.28 -6.00 6.42
C LEU A 259 23.25 -5.07 7.10
N ILE A 260 23.50 -3.76 7.13
CA ILE A 260 22.56 -2.78 7.70
C ILE A 260 21.23 -2.84 6.96
N LYS A 261 21.26 -2.70 5.63
CA LYS A 261 20.08 -2.76 4.78
C LYS A 261 19.38 -4.11 4.86
N VAL A 262 20.14 -5.20 4.95
CA VAL A 262 19.58 -6.55 5.11
C VAL A 262 18.81 -6.64 6.42
N ILE A 263 19.40 -6.23 7.54
CA ILE A 263 18.73 -6.25 8.84
C ILE A 263 17.48 -5.37 8.83
N GLU A 264 17.57 -4.12 8.37
CA GLU A 264 16.43 -3.19 8.30
C GLU A 264 15.29 -3.76 7.43
N THR A 265 15.65 -4.39 6.31
CA THR A 265 14.69 -5.06 5.44
C THR A 265 14.03 -6.24 6.17
N GLU A 266 14.79 -7.11 6.83
CA GLU A 266 14.25 -8.25 7.59
C GLU A 266 13.42 -7.80 8.81
N THR A 267 13.79 -6.70 9.47
CA THR A 267 13.01 -6.11 10.55
C THR A 267 11.67 -5.61 10.03
N PHE A 268 11.67 -4.86 8.93
CA PHE A 268 10.43 -4.43 8.28
C PHE A 268 9.58 -5.64 7.87
N LYS A 269 10.22 -6.68 7.32
CA LYS A 269 9.52 -7.89 6.87
C LYS A 269 8.75 -8.59 7.97
N ARG A 270 9.42 -8.83 9.10
CA ARG A 270 8.91 -9.67 10.19
C ARG A 270 7.96 -8.92 11.11
N PHE A 271 8.21 -7.63 11.32
CA PHE A 271 7.61 -6.87 12.42
C PHE A 271 6.78 -5.66 11.98
N ALA A 272 6.78 -5.27 10.71
CA ALA A 272 5.88 -4.20 10.25
C ALA A 272 4.41 -4.66 10.31
N ARG A 273 3.54 -3.79 10.83
CA ARG A 273 2.09 -4.01 10.91
C ARG A 273 1.35 -2.94 10.12
N ASN A 274 0.20 -3.35 9.57
CA ASN A 274 -0.73 -2.42 8.94
C ASN A 274 -1.45 -1.61 9.98
N ILE A 275 -1.56 -0.33 9.72
CA ILE A 275 -2.51 0.53 10.41
C ILE A 275 -3.38 1.23 9.39
N TYR A 276 -4.68 1.22 9.65
CA TYR A 276 -5.64 2.01 8.91
C TYR A 276 -6.15 3.09 9.85
N TYR A 277 -6.06 4.34 9.43
CA TYR A 277 -6.46 5.48 10.23
C TYR A 277 -7.33 6.43 9.40
N GLU A 278 -8.20 7.13 10.09
CA GLU A 278 -9.14 8.05 9.45
C GLU A 278 -8.41 9.32 9.01
N LYS A 279 -8.53 9.66 7.72
CA LYS A 279 -7.98 10.88 7.13
C LYS A 279 -9.06 11.60 6.33
N GLY A 280 -10.06 12.06 7.07
CA GLY A 280 -11.21 12.78 6.54
C GLY A 280 -12.43 11.90 6.36
N SER A 281 -13.38 12.38 5.58
CA SER A 281 -14.67 11.74 5.38
C SER A 281 -15.06 11.76 3.91
N ILE A 282 -15.79 10.76 3.48
CA ILE A 282 -16.39 10.67 2.15
C ILE A 282 -17.91 10.52 2.30
N PHE A 283 -18.63 10.97 1.28
CA PHE A 283 -20.04 10.61 1.17
C PHE A 283 -20.16 9.27 0.47
N THR A 284 -21.04 8.45 1.02
CA THR A 284 -21.35 7.13 0.50
C THR A 284 -22.85 6.97 0.47
N TYR A 285 -23.33 6.13 -0.43
CA TYR A 285 -24.74 6.00 -0.71
C TYR A 285 -25.16 4.53 -0.65
N LYS A 286 -26.43 4.30 -0.34
CA LYS A 286 -27.07 2.99 -0.40
C LYS A 286 -28.45 3.12 -1.02
N GLU A 287 -28.95 2.02 -1.60
CA GLU A 287 -30.30 1.95 -2.17
C GLU A 287 -31.38 1.76 -1.10
N LYS A 288 -30.99 1.30 0.09
CA LYS A 288 -31.87 1.12 1.26
C LYS A 288 -31.22 1.78 2.48
N GLY A 289 -32.04 2.43 3.31
CA GLY A 289 -31.60 3.13 4.50
C GLY A 289 -32.75 3.80 5.22
N GLU A 290 -32.43 4.67 6.18
CA GLU A 290 -33.38 5.43 6.97
C GLU A 290 -33.85 6.67 6.19
N GLU A 291 -35.16 6.93 6.16
CA GLU A 291 -35.77 8.01 5.36
C GLU A 291 -35.19 9.41 5.63
N GLU A 292 -34.67 9.66 6.83
CA GLU A 292 -34.02 10.92 7.20
C GLU A 292 -32.77 11.25 6.36
N PHE A 293 -32.11 10.23 5.81
CA PHE A 293 -30.89 10.38 5.00
C PHE A 293 -31.14 10.27 3.49
N LYS A 294 -32.41 10.28 3.08
CA LYS A 294 -32.81 10.10 1.68
C LYS A 294 -32.58 11.39 0.89
N GLU A 295 -31.79 11.27 -0.17
CA GLU A 295 -31.46 12.35 -1.10
C GLU A 295 -31.81 11.92 -2.52
N VAL A 296 -32.41 12.83 -3.30
CA VAL A 296 -32.63 12.60 -4.73
C VAL A 296 -31.36 12.98 -5.48
N ILE A 297 -30.68 11.99 -6.04
CA ILE A 297 -29.49 12.21 -6.86
C ILE A 297 -29.93 12.43 -8.32
N PRO A 298 -29.57 13.56 -8.94
CA PRO A 298 -29.99 13.90 -10.30
C PRO A 298 -29.15 13.15 -11.34
N PHE A 299 -29.26 11.82 -11.36
CA PHE A 299 -28.59 11.02 -12.38
C PHE A 299 -29.02 11.46 -13.78
N THR A 300 -28.05 11.58 -14.66
CA THR A 300 -28.21 11.95 -16.06
C THR A 300 -28.02 10.72 -16.94
N ASN A 301 -28.51 10.81 -18.18
CA ASN A 301 -28.34 9.73 -19.14
C ASN A 301 -26.85 9.41 -19.35
N ALA A 302 -26.47 8.16 -19.12
CA ALA A 302 -25.12 7.67 -19.25
C ALA A 302 -24.92 6.71 -20.44
N GLU A 303 -25.88 6.60 -21.36
CA GLU A 303 -25.81 5.70 -22.54
C GLU A 303 -24.54 5.85 -23.40
N LYS A 304 -23.93 7.04 -23.43
CA LYS A 304 -22.65 7.28 -24.13
C LYS A 304 -21.42 6.78 -23.36
N ILE A 305 -21.60 6.28 -22.14
CA ILE A 305 -20.55 5.77 -21.28
C ILE A 305 -20.46 4.26 -21.41
N ASN A 306 -19.24 3.75 -21.56
CA ASN A 306 -18.95 2.33 -21.54
C ASN A 306 -18.03 2.01 -20.36
N PHE A 307 -18.50 1.13 -19.49
CA PHE A 307 -17.75 0.59 -18.36
C PHE A 307 -17.27 -0.81 -18.71
N PHE A 308 -15.95 -0.97 -18.77
CA PHE A 308 -15.31 -2.27 -18.91
C PHE A 308 -14.72 -2.66 -17.57
N VAL A 309 -14.99 -3.88 -17.13
CA VAL A 309 -14.42 -4.44 -15.90
C VAL A 309 -13.93 -5.86 -16.15
N LEU A 310 -12.72 -6.15 -15.69
CA LEU A 310 -12.14 -7.48 -15.61
C LEU A 310 -12.31 -7.98 -14.19
N GLY A 311 -13.35 -8.80 -13.97
CA GLY A 311 -13.86 -9.16 -12.65
C GLY A 311 -15.29 -8.67 -12.44
N SER A 312 -15.82 -8.84 -11.23
CA SER A 312 -17.24 -8.59 -10.92
C SER A 312 -17.46 -7.84 -9.61
N SER A 313 -16.42 -7.23 -9.02
CA SER A 313 -16.49 -6.65 -7.67
C SER A 313 -16.94 -5.18 -7.66
N LEU A 314 -17.06 -4.54 -8.83
CA LEU A 314 -17.45 -3.15 -9.00
C LEU A 314 -18.39 -3.01 -10.21
N SER A 315 -19.38 -2.13 -10.13
CA SER A 315 -20.24 -1.75 -11.25
C SER A 315 -20.41 -0.24 -11.34
N PHE A 316 -20.57 0.28 -12.55
CA PHE A 316 -20.86 1.68 -12.78
C PHE A 316 -22.34 1.98 -12.47
N TYR A 317 -22.58 2.78 -11.43
CA TYR A 317 -23.93 3.02 -10.94
C TYR A 317 -24.64 4.12 -11.74
N GLY A 318 -23.94 5.19 -12.09
CA GLY A 318 -24.51 6.30 -12.85
C GLY A 318 -23.63 7.54 -12.75
N LYS A 319 -24.03 8.61 -13.44
CA LYS A 319 -23.35 9.91 -13.40
C LYS A 319 -24.30 11.08 -13.22
N THR A 320 -23.81 12.12 -12.58
CA THR A 320 -24.41 13.46 -12.61
C THR A 320 -23.55 14.35 -13.52
N GLU A 321 -23.85 15.65 -13.58
CA GLU A 321 -23.01 16.62 -14.30
C GLU A 321 -21.58 16.73 -13.74
N THR A 322 -21.39 16.40 -12.45
CA THR A 322 -20.14 16.66 -11.72
C THR A 322 -19.58 15.45 -10.97
N LYS A 323 -20.26 14.31 -10.97
CA LYS A 323 -19.83 13.12 -10.24
C LYS A 323 -20.11 11.82 -10.98
N LEU A 324 -19.23 10.84 -10.79
CA LEU A 324 -19.40 9.44 -11.18
C LEU A 324 -19.67 8.60 -9.93
N PHE A 325 -20.57 7.63 -10.05
CA PHE A 325 -20.97 6.75 -8.95
C PHE A 325 -20.64 5.30 -9.29
N PHE A 326 -20.04 4.59 -8.34
CA PHE A 326 -19.68 3.18 -8.49
C PHE A 326 -20.23 2.39 -7.30
N LYS A 327 -20.85 1.24 -7.59
CA LYS A 327 -21.39 0.33 -6.59
C LYS A 327 -20.42 -0.84 -6.36
N THR A 328 -20.04 -1.06 -5.11
CA THR A 328 -19.25 -2.22 -4.70
C THR A 328 -20.16 -3.44 -4.61
N LYS A 329 -19.69 -4.58 -5.13
CA LYS A 329 -20.40 -5.87 -5.04
C LYS A 329 -19.79 -6.79 -3.97
N ASP A 330 -18.49 -6.62 -3.72
CA ASP A 330 -17.74 -7.36 -2.70
C ASP A 330 -17.15 -6.42 -1.63
N TRP A 331 -16.60 -7.01 -0.56
CA TRP A 331 -15.74 -6.26 0.36
C TRP A 331 -14.40 -5.94 -0.33
N ILE A 332 -14.11 -4.66 -0.50
CA ILE A 332 -12.90 -4.18 -1.18
C ILE A 332 -11.88 -3.69 -0.15
N GLU A 333 -10.68 -4.26 -0.20
CA GLU A 333 -9.57 -3.90 0.69
C GLU A 333 -8.90 -2.60 0.22
N CYS A 334 -8.65 -2.50 -1.08
CA CYS A 334 -8.06 -1.33 -1.74
C CYS A 334 -8.71 -1.13 -3.09
N LEU A 335 -9.08 0.12 -3.40
CA LEU A 335 -9.64 0.56 -4.67
C LEU A 335 -8.97 1.85 -5.08
N ARG A 336 -8.47 1.90 -6.31
CA ARG A 336 -7.81 3.06 -6.89
C ARG A 336 -8.46 3.45 -8.21
N PHE A 337 -8.63 4.75 -8.38
CA PHE A 337 -9.07 5.42 -9.59
C PHE A 337 -7.98 6.36 -10.05
N ASP A 338 -7.66 6.31 -11.34
CA ASP A 338 -6.75 7.22 -12.01
C ASP A 338 -7.50 7.89 -13.18
N PHE A 339 -7.92 9.14 -12.95
CA PHE A 339 -8.73 9.93 -13.86
C PHE A 339 -7.81 10.77 -14.76
N PHE A 340 -7.82 10.53 -16.07
CA PHE A 340 -7.03 11.30 -17.04
C PHE A 340 -7.80 12.55 -17.50
N LEU A 341 -7.48 13.70 -16.90
CA LEU A 341 -8.03 15.01 -17.30
C LEU A 341 -7.46 15.47 -18.65
N SER A 342 -6.18 15.16 -18.89
CA SER A 342 -5.52 15.37 -20.17
C SER A 342 -4.40 14.34 -20.36
N ARG A 343 -3.71 14.36 -21.51
CA ARG A 343 -2.49 13.55 -21.69
C ARG A 343 -1.35 13.93 -20.72
N LYS A 344 -1.47 15.06 -20.02
CA LYS A 344 -0.46 15.58 -19.09
C LYS A 344 -0.93 15.60 -17.64
N GLU A 345 -2.19 15.26 -17.39
CA GLU A 345 -2.77 15.47 -16.08
C GLU A 345 -3.67 14.32 -15.68
N ILE A 346 -3.40 13.83 -14.47
CA ILE A 346 -4.09 12.72 -13.84
C ILE A 346 -4.51 13.14 -12.44
N GLU A 347 -5.72 12.74 -12.05
CA GLU A 347 -6.21 12.85 -10.69
C GLU A 347 -6.43 11.45 -10.12
N THR A 348 -5.77 11.16 -9.01
CA THR A 348 -5.83 9.85 -8.37
C THR A 348 -6.72 9.89 -7.13
N SER A 349 -7.65 8.94 -7.03
CA SER A 349 -8.46 8.71 -5.84
C SER A 349 -8.28 7.30 -5.32
N GLU A 350 -7.93 7.16 -4.05
CA GLU A 350 -7.76 5.87 -3.37
C GLU A 350 -8.73 5.73 -2.20
N PHE A 351 -9.24 4.52 -2.05
CA PHE A 351 -10.21 4.13 -1.03
C PHE A 351 -9.83 2.77 -0.42
N HIS A 352 -10.09 2.62 0.88
CA HIS A 352 -9.78 1.40 1.63
C HIS A 352 -10.97 0.95 2.47
N ARG A 353 -11.04 -0.36 2.74
CA ARG A 353 -12.05 -0.97 3.64
C ARG A 353 -13.49 -0.58 3.26
N LEU A 354 -13.85 -0.83 1.99
CA LEU A 354 -15.20 -0.58 1.48
C LEU A 354 -16.06 -1.84 1.61
N PRO A 355 -17.19 -1.80 2.33
CA PRO A 355 -18.13 -2.92 2.38
C PRO A 355 -18.84 -3.13 1.03
N PRO A 356 -19.48 -4.30 0.82
CA PRO A 356 -20.35 -4.54 -0.33
C PRO A 356 -21.61 -3.65 -0.28
N GLU A 357 -22.26 -3.51 -1.43
CA GLU A 357 -23.48 -2.72 -1.64
C GLU A 357 -23.34 -1.23 -1.32
N LEU A 358 -22.10 -0.73 -1.29
CA LEU A 358 -21.80 0.67 -1.06
C LEU A 358 -21.64 1.38 -2.40
N ILE A 359 -22.32 2.51 -2.54
CA ILE A 359 -22.15 3.39 -3.69
C ILE A 359 -21.20 4.50 -3.27
N ILE A 360 -20.07 4.61 -3.97
CA ILE A 360 -19.07 5.66 -3.76
C ILE A 360 -19.16 6.69 -4.88
N GLU A 361 -18.87 7.94 -4.56
CA GLU A 361 -18.76 9.02 -5.53
C GLU A 361 -17.31 9.43 -5.76
N ILE A 362 -16.98 9.75 -7.01
CA ILE A 362 -15.76 10.45 -7.39
C ILE A 362 -16.12 11.65 -8.28
N PRO A 363 -15.27 12.69 -8.34
CA PRO A 363 -15.48 13.81 -9.26
C PRO A 363 -15.58 13.36 -10.72
N TYR A 364 -16.44 14.03 -11.48
CA TYR A 364 -16.56 13.90 -12.92
C TYR A 364 -16.16 15.21 -13.59
N TYR A 365 -15.31 15.09 -14.60
CA TYR A 365 -14.89 16.19 -15.45
C TYR A 365 -15.28 15.85 -16.89
N SER A 366 -16.20 16.63 -17.47
CA SER A 366 -16.64 16.44 -18.86
C SER A 366 -15.50 16.57 -19.87
N THR A 367 -14.51 17.42 -19.57
CA THR A 367 -13.28 17.58 -20.37
C THR A 367 -12.30 16.42 -20.23
N GLY A 368 -12.58 15.50 -19.32
CA GLY A 368 -11.79 14.31 -19.07
C GLY A 368 -11.73 13.36 -20.27
N ILE A 369 -10.59 12.68 -20.43
CA ILE A 369 -10.39 11.74 -21.55
C ILE A 369 -10.99 10.38 -21.22
N PHE A 370 -10.61 9.80 -20.07
CA PHE A 370 -11.11 8.52 -19.59
C PHE A 370 -10.70 8.29 -18.12
N LEU A 371 -11.27 7.25 -17.52
CA LEU A 371 -10.93 6.77 -16.18
C LEU A 371 -10.42 5.34 -16.28
N VAL A 372 -9.34 5.02 -15.60
CA VAL A 372 -8.90 3.63 -15.35
C VAL A 372 -8.79 3.40 -13.86
N GLY A 373 -8.89 2.15 -13.45
CA GLY A 373 -8.76 1.80 -12.05
C GLY A 373 -8.52 0.33 -11.81
N GLY A 374 -8.21 0.02 -10.56
CA GLY A 374 -7.92 -1.33 -10.10
C GLY A 374 -8.34 -1.49 -8.65
N GLY A 375 -8.61 -2.73 -8.25
CA GLY A 375 -8.98 -3.05 -6.88
C GLY A 375 -8.60 -4.46 -6.48
N ILE A 376 -8.51 -4.68 -5.17
CA ILE A 376 -8.26 -5.98 -4.55
C ILE A 376 -9.33 -6.20 -3.48
N THR A 377 -10.05 -7.32 -3.57
CA THR A 377 -11.06 -7.69 -2.56
C THR A 377 -10.42 -8.21 -1.27
N LYS A 378 -11.22 -8.33 -0.21
CA LYS A 378 -10.81 -8.97 1.05
C LYS A 378 -10.25 -10.36 0.84
N GLU A 379 -10.85 -11.10 -0.08
CA GLU A 379 -10.46 -12.47 -0.48
C GLU A 379 -9.24 -12.51 -1.42
N ARG A 380 -8.54 -11.39 -1.60
CA ARG A 380 -7.36 -11.26 -2.47
C ARG A 380 -7.66 -11.56 -3.94
N LYS A 381 -8.89 -11.30 -4.40
CA LYS A 381 -9.23 -11.35 -5.83
C LYS A 381 -8.97 -9.97 -6.45
N PRO A 382 -8.08 -9.85 -7.45
CA PRO A 382 -7.87 -8.60 -8.16
C PRO A 382 -8.97 -8.36 -9.19
N PHE A 383 -9.23 -7.09 -9.48
CA PHE A 383 -10.03 -6.64 -10.61
C PHE A 383 -9.47 -5.33 -11.16
N GLU A 384 -9.68 -5.07 -12.44
CA GLU A 384 -9.36 -3.78 -13.07
C GLU A 384 -10.52 -3.32 -13.94
N PHE A 385 -10.58 -2.02 -14.20
CA PHE A 385 -11.66 -1.45 -14.98
C PHE A 385 -11.21 -0.19 -15.73
N SER A 386 -12.02 0.16 -16.72
CA SER A 386 -11.92 1.42 -17.44
C SER A 386 -13.31 1.96 -17.74
N LEU A 387 -13.49 3.26 -17.59
CA LEU A 387 -14.69 3.98 -18.00
C LEU A 387 -14.33 4.91 -19.17
N LEU A 388 -15.01 4.73 -20.30
CA LEU A 388 -14.85 5.53 -21.50
C LEU A 388 -16.14 6.27 -21.79
N TRP A 389 -16.04 7.55 -22.16
CA TRP A 389 -17.17 8.35 -22.60
C TRP A 389 -16.76 9.16 -23.82
N PHE A 390 -17.69 9.35 -24.75
CA PHE A 390 -17.48 10.21 -25.90
C PHE A 390 -18.62 11.23 -25.96
N ASP A 391 -18.28 12.50 -25.76
CA ASP A 391 -19.14 13.62 -26.15
C ASP A 391 -18.82 13.94 -27.61
N TYR A 392 -19.39 13.16 -28.53
CA TYR A 392 -19.59 13.62 -29.92
C TYR A 392 -21.00 14.19 -30.06
#